data_AF-A0A838FAX9-F1
#
_entry.id   AF-A0A838FAX9-F1
#
_cell.length_a   1.000
_cell.length_b   1.000
_cell.length_c   1.000
_cell.angle_alpha   90.00
_cell.angle_beta   90.00
_cell.angle_gamma   90.00
#
_symmetry.space_group_name_H-M   'P 1'
#
loop_
_entity.id
_entity.type
_entity.pdbx_description
1 polymer ?
#
loop_
_entity_poly.entity_id
_entity_poly.type
_entity_poly.pdbx_seq_one_letter_code
_entity_poly.pdbx_strand_id
1 'polypeptide(L)'
;PTSETVIWNTYKSWIRSYRDLPLLINQWANVVRWEMRTRLFLRTAEFLWQEGHTAHASSIEAMDEARKMLDVYSIFAEEWMALPVIKGVKTANERFAGAVETFCIEALMQDGKAIQAGTSHFLGQNFAKAFEVTFTTNENSIEYVWATSWGVSTRLVGTLIMAHSDDKGLILPPKIAPTQVVIIPIYKNEEQLTSINEKAVAIKNELLLRGITVKYDNDEKQTPGWKFAEYELKGIPLRIGIGPRDLESQTVELARRDDLTKSTVPMKDLAELILNLLDEIQISLYNRALAFRDSNITAVETYEEFKKVLEEKGGFISAHWDGTSETENKIKEETKATIRCIPLDNPQQEGRCIYSGEKSNQRVLFAQAY
;
A
#
# COMPACT_ATOMS: atom_id res chain seq x y z
N PRO A 1 -20.45 -0.96 -10.80
CA PRO A 1 -19.47 -0.07 -10.13
C PRO A 1 -18.88 -0.65 -8.83
N THR A 2 -19.61 -1.57 -8.17
CA THR A 2 -19.24 -2.35 -6.97
C THR A 2 -20.34 -3.40 -6.71
N SER A 3 -20.12 -4.46 -5.92
CA SER A 3 -21.04 -5.62 -5.83
C SER A 3 -22.04 -5.61 -4.67
N GLU A 4 -22.13 -4.54 -3.88
CA GLU A 4 -23.02 -4.45 -2.70
C GLU A 4 -24.45 -4.85 -3.05
N THR A 5 -25.05 -4.29 -4.11
CA THR A 5 -26.45 -4.57 -4.45
C THR A 5 -26.70 -6.04 -4.78
N VAL A 6 -25.75 -6.70 -5.45
CA VAL A 6 -25.83 -8.12 -5.82
C VAL A 6 -25.64 -9.00 -4.57
N ILE A 7 -24.65 -8.66 -3.74
CA ILE A 7 -24.28 -9.43 -2.55
C ILE A 7 -25.38 -9.34 -1.49
N TRP A 8 -25.87 -8.13 -1.18
CA TRP A 8 -26.90 -7.93 -0.15
C TRP A 8 -28.24 -8.56 -0.54
N ASN A 9 -28.60 -8.53 -1.83
CA ASN A 9 -29.77 -9.27 -2.34
C ASN A 9 -29.61 -10.79 -2.16
N THR A 10 -28.39 -11.30 -2.32
CA THR A 10 -28.07 -12.72 -2.11
C THR A 10 -28.11 -13.07 -0.62
N TYR A 11 -27.55 -12.23 0.25
CA TYR A 11 -27.51 -12.44 1.69
C TYR A 11 -28.90 -12.57 2.31
N LYS A 12 -29.89 -11.82 1.81
CA LYS A 12 -31.31 -11.96 2.20
C LYS A 12 -31.81 -13.41 2.08
N SER A 13 -31.32 -14.16 1.11
CA SER A 13 -31.74 -15.54 0.88
C SER A 13 -31.00 -16.56 1.75
N TRP A 14 -29.72 -16.30 2.05
CA TRP A 14 -28.83 -17.20 2.77
C TRP A 14 -28.98 -17.10 4.28
N ILE A 15 -29.14 -15.89 4.81
CA ILE A 15 -29.18 -15.65 6.25
C ILE A 15 -30.60 -15.82 6.75
N ARG A 16 -30.80 -16.74 7.70
CA ARG A 16 -32.11 -17.01 8.33
C ARG A 16 -32.04 -17.01 9.84
N SER A 17 -30.94 -17.50 10.41
CA SER A 17 -30.75 -17.65 11.84
C SER A 17 -29.36 -17.19 12.26
N TYR A 18 -29.17 -16.98 13.56
CA TYR A 18 -27.87 -16.66 14.15
C TYR A 18 -26.77 -17.71 13.82
N ARG A 19 -27.15 -18.92 13.41
CA ARG A 19 -26.21 -20.00 13.02
C ARG A 19 -25.57 -19.78 11.66
N ASP A 20 -26.16 -18.90 10.84
CA ASP A 20 -25.65 -18.54 9.52
C ASP A 20 -24.62 -17.39 9.60
N LEU A 21 -24.35 -16.89 10.81
CA LEU A 21 -23.48 -15.76 11.09
C LEU A 21 -22.26 -16.20 11.94
N PRO A 22 -21.09 -15.57 11.76
CA PRO A 22 -20.81 -14.52 10.78
C PRO A 22 -20.66 -15.09 9.36
N LEU A 23 -21.14 -14.33 8.37
CA LEU A 23 -20.91 -14.63 6.96
C LEU A 23 -19.77 -13.74 6.45
N LEU A 24 -18.68 -14.36 6.01
CA LEU A 24 -17.45 -13.68 5.60
C LEU A 24 -17.14 -13.98 4.12
N ILE A 25 -17.51 -13.09 3.21
CA ILE A 25 -17.31 -13.29 1.76
C ILE A 25 -16.29 -12.29 1.23
N ASN A 26 -15.40 -12.80 0.38
CA ASN A 26 -14.42 -12.02 -0.36
C ASN A 26 -14.48 -12.38 -1.84
N GLN A 27 -14.29 -11.40 -2.72
CA GLN A 27 -14.08 -11.65 -4.14
C GLN A 27 -12.92 -10.83 -4.72
N TRP A 28 -12.27 -11.41 -5.72
CA TRP A 28 -11.33 -10.73 -6.60
C TRP A 28 -11.98 -10.58 -7.97
N ALA A 29 -12.13 -9.35 -8.43
CA ALA A 29 -12.81 -9.06 -9.69
C ALA A 29 -12.26 -7.79 -10.33
N ASN A 30 -12.59 -7.60 -11.61
CA ASN A 30 -12.55 -6.28 -12.22
C ASN A 30 -13.84 -5.50 -11.89
N VAL A 31 -13.71 -4.20 -11.74
CA VAL A 31 -14.85 -3.28 -11.63
C VAL A 31 -14.72 -2.13 -12.61
N VAL A 32 -15.87 -1.72 -13.14
CA VAL A 32 -15.96 -0.63 -14.11
C VAL A 32 -16.66 0.57 -13.47
N ARG A 33 -15.99 1.73 -13.53
CA ARG A 33 -16.49 3.05 -13.14
C ARG A 33 -16.07 4.03 -14.23
N TRP A 34 -17.04 4.68 -14.90
CA TRP A 34 -16.74 5.53 -16.05
C TRP A 34 -15.98 6.79 -15.64
N GLU A 35 -14.65 6.76 -15.79
CA GLU A 35 -13.75 7.83 -15.35
C GLU A 35 -13.35 8.74 -16.51
N MET A 36 -13.55 10.05 -16.35
CA MET A 36 -13.25 11.04 -17.40
C MET A 36 -11.77 11.41 -17.49
N ARG A 37 -11.00 11.21 -16.40
CA ARG A 37 -9.57 11.51 -16.33
C ARG A 37 -8.80 10.34 -15.76
N THR A 38 -8.22 9.54 -16.65
CA THR A 38 -7.47 8.35 -16.25
C THR A 38 -6.04 8.70 -15.85
N ARG A 39 -5.55 7.97 -14.84
CA ARG A 39 -4.16 7.91 -14.40
C ARG A 39 -3.84 6.44 -14.13
N LEU A 40 -2.84 5.91 -14.84
CA LEU A 40 -2.51 4.48 -14.76
C LEU A 40 -2.35 4.02 -13.30
N PHE A 41 -2.97 2.88 -12.98
CA PHE A 41 -3.15 2.32 -11.63
C PHE A 41 -3.97 3.16 -10.65
N LEU A 42 -3.78 4.48 -10.58
CA LEU A 42 -4.41 5.33 -9.57
C LEU A 42 -5.91 5.53 -9.80
N ARG A 43 -6.29 5.70 -11.07
CA ARG A 43 -7.67 5.96 -11.48
C ARG A 43 -7.86 5.52 -12.93
N THR A 44 -8.50 4.38 -13.14
CA THR A 44 -8.79 3.82 -14.47
C THR A 44 -10.27 3.48 -14.58
N ALA A 45 -10.81 3.48 -15.80
CA ALA A 45 -12.23 3.17 -16.01
C ALA A 45 -12.55 1.72 -15.62
N GLU A 46 -11.61 0.81 -15.85
CA GLU A 46 -11.60 -0.55 -15.34
C GLU A 46 -10.38 -0.75 -14.44
N PHE A 47 -10.57 -1.39 -13.29
CA PHE A 47 -9.48 -1.76 -12.40
C PHE A 47 -9.76 -3.10 -11.72
N LEU A 48 -8.69 -3.82 -11.38
CA LEU A 48 -8.78 -5.03 -10.57
C LEU A 48 -8.81 -4.62 -9.10
N TRP A 49 -9.66 -5.28 -8.33
CA TRP A 49 -9.73 -5.06 -6.90
C TRP A 49 -10.17 -6.31 -6.15
N GLN A 50 -9.94 -6.24 -4.85
CA GLN A 50 -10.49 -7.12 -3.87
C GLN A 50 -11.59 -6.36 -3.14
N GLU A 51 -12.76 -6.98 -3.00
CA GLU A 51 -13.82 -6.47 -2.12
C GLU A 51 -14.35 -7.58 -1.20
N GLY A 52 -14.45 -7.24 0.07
CA GLY A 52 -15.00 -8.09 1.12
C GLY A 52 -16.32 -7.52 1.61
N HIS A 53 -17.26 -8.41 1.92
CA HIS A 53 -18.58 -8.07 2.43
C HIS A 53 -18.91 -9.08 3.51
N THR A 54 -19.33 -8.58 4.67
CA THR A 54 -19.58 -9.45 5.82
C THR A 54 -20.87 -9.07 6.54
N ALA A 55 -21.49 -10.07 7.17
CA ALA A 55 -22.67 -9.93 7.99
C ALA A 55 -22.46 -10.63 9.33
N HIS A 56 -22.79 -9.96 10.43
CA HIS A 56 -22.54 -10.37 11.80
C HIS A 56 -23.80 -10.28 12.65
N ALA A 57 -23.84 -11.04 13.75
CA ALA A 57 -24.95 -11.02 14.68
C ALA A 57 -24.92 -9.78 15.59
N SER A 58 -23.72 -9.24 15.88
CA SER A 58 -23.55 -8.08 16.76
C SER A 58 -22.75 -6.94 16.13
N SER A 59 -22.96 -5.73 16.65
CA SER A 59 -22.20 -4.54 16.24
C SER A 59 -20.73 -4.63 16.61
N ILE A 60 -20.41 -5.33 17.70
CA ILE A 60 -19.05 -5.50 18.20
C ILE A 60 -18.25 -6.37 17.22
N GLU A 61 -18.78 -7.54 16.83
CA GLU A 61 -18.13 -8.42 15.85
C GLU A 61 -17.89 -7.72 14.50
N ALA A 62 -18.89 -6.94 14.02
CA ALA A 62 -18.74 -6.17 12.80
C ALA A 62 -17.68 -5.06 12.93
N MET A 63 -17.62 -4.36 14.05
CA MET A 63 -16.58 -3.36 14.29
C MET A 63 -15.18 -4.00 14.35
N ASP A 64 -15.06 -5.14 15.03
CA ASP A 64 -13.81 -5.89 15.13
C ASP A 64 -13.33 -6.40 13.77
N GLU A 65 -14.24 -6.91 12.93
CA GLU A 65 -13.91 -7.32 11.56
C GLU A 65 -13.48 -6.12 10.70
N ALA A 66 -14.14 -4.96 10.83
CA ALA A 66 -13.74 -3.75 10.11
C ALA A 66 -12.32 -3.30 10.51
N ARG A 67 -11.99 -3.33 11.81
CA ARG A 67 -10.65 -2.99 12.32
C ARG A 67 -9.59 -4.01 11.92
N LYS A 68 -9.92 -5.31 12.02
CA LYS A 68 -9.04 -6.38 11.56
C LYS A 68 -8.65 -6.20 10.10
N MET A 69 -9.59 -5.84 9.23
CA MET A 69 -9.29 -5.64 7.81
C MET A 69 -8.51 -4.36 7.53
N LEU A 70 -8.70 -3.30 8.34
CA LEU A 70 -7.80 -2.14 8.33
C LEU A 70 -6.37 -2.58 8.67
N ASP A 71 -6.20 -3.41 9.70
CA ASP A 71 -4.88 -3.90 10.12
C ASP A 71 -4.23 -4.79 9.06
N VAL A 72 -4.99 -5.71 8.45
CA VAL A 72 -4.50 -6.53 7.30
C VAL A 72 -3.97 -5.64 6.18
N TYR A 73 -4.68 -4.57 5.81
CA TYR A 73 -4.19 -3.65 4.79
C TYR A 73 -2.98 -2.85 5.22
N SER A 74 -2.91 -2.43 6.49
CA SER A 74 -1.73 -1.74 7.02
C SER A 74 -0.51 -2.65 7.03
N ILE A 75 -0.65 -3.91 7.46
CA ILE A 75 0.41 -4.92 7.46
C ILE A 75 0.91 -5.17 6.04
N PHE A 76 -0.01 -5.30 5.07
CA PHE A 76 0.39 -5.47 3.68
C PHE A 76 1.17 -4.25 3.14
N ALA A 77 0.68 -3.04 3.39
CA ALA A 77 1.38 -1.83 2.97
C ALA A 77 2.77 -1.71 3.62
N GLU A 78 2.86 -1.89 4.92
CA GLU A 78 4.11 -1.66 5.67
C GLU A 78 5.10 -2.80 5.49
N GLU A 79 4.67 -4.05 5.69
CA GLU A 79 5.58 -5.19 5.71
C GLU A 79 5.94 -5.72 4.33
N TRP A 80 5.03 -5.63 3.35
CA TRP A 80 5.23 -6.17 2.00
C TRP A 80 5.62 -5.08 1.00
N MET A 81 4.88 -3.96 0.99
CA MET A 81 5.18 -2.84 0.09
C MET A 81 6.26 -1.89 0.63
N ALA A 82 6.77 -2.12 1.85
CA ALA A 82 7.71 -1.22 2.52
C ALA A 82 7.19 0.24 2.55
N LEU A 83 5.88 0.41 2.68
CA LEU A 83 5.17 1.69 2.56
C LEU A 83 4.52 2.07 3.89
N PRO A 84 5.03 3.06 4.62
CA PRO A 84 4.43 3.53 5.86
C PRO A 84 3.07 4.18 5.58
N VAL A 85 2.07 3.83 6.38
CA VAL A 85 0.71 4.38 6.24
C VAL A 85 0.21 4.95 7.56
N ILE A 86 -0.78 5.83 7.50
CA ILE A 86 -1.46 6.37 8.68
C ILE A 86 -2.85 5.74 8.73
N LYS A 87 -3.11 4.98 9.79
CA LYS A 87 -4.43 4.43 10.10
C LYS A 87 -5.31 5.53 10.68
N GLY A 88 -6.52 5.67 10.16
CA GLY A 88 -7.44 6.70 10.62
C GLY A 88 -8.89 6.47 10.20
N VAL A 89 -9.75 7.35 10.66
CA VAL A 89 -11.18 7.39 10.32
C VAL A 89 -11.45 8.57 9.39
N LYS A 90 -12.36 8.39 8.43
CA LYS A 90 -12.84 9.48 7.57
C LYS A 90 -13.82 10.37 8.32
N THR A 91 -13.80 11.67 8.00
CA THR A 91 -14.83 12.62 8.44
C THR A 91 -16.20 12.21 7.88
N ALA A 92 -17.27 12.82 8.41
CA ALA A 92 -18.61 12.58 7.88
C ALA A 92 -18.74 12.96 6.39
N ASN A 93 -17.93 13.92 5.90
CA ASN A 93 -17.95 14.35 4.50
C ASN A 93 -17.18 13.39 3.57
N GLU A 94 -16.12 12.76 4.06
CA GLU A 94 -15.24 11.90 3.26
C GLU A 94 -15.47 10.39 3.52
N ARG A 95 -16.35 10.01 4.47
CA ARG A 95 -16.76 8.62 4.67
C ARG A 95 -17.65 8.12 3.54
N PHE A 96 -17.78 6.79 3.44
CA PHE A 96 -18.72 6.20 2.50
C PHE A 96 -20.15 6.53 2.97
N ALA A 97 -20.98 7.04 2.07
CA ALA A 97 -22.33 7.52 2.43
C ALA A 97 -23.22 6.44 3.08
N GLY A 98 -23.00 5.16 2.74
CA GLY A 98 -23.69 4.03 3.34
C GLY A 98 -23.10 3.53 4.67
N ALA A 99 -21.96 4.07 5.11
CA ALA A 99 -21.25 3.62 6.31
C ALA A 99 -21.59 4.46 7.55
N VAL A 100 -21.57 3.80 8.71
CA VAL A 100 -21.52 4.48 10.00
C VAL A 100 -20.12 5.04 10.23
N GLU A 101 -19.09 4.23 9.96
CA GLU A 101 -17.69 4.60 10.09
C GLU A 101 -16.88 4.05 8.91
N THR A 102 -15.95 4.86 8.40
CA THR A 102 -14.98 4.42 7.39
C THR A 102 -13.58 4.55 7.95
N PHE A 103 -12.92 3.43 8.14
CA PHE A 103 -11.49 3.33 8.38
C PHE A 103 -10.71 3.40 7.07
N CYS A 104 -9.50 3.92 7.13
CA CYS A 104 -8.62 4.05 5.98
C CYS A 104 -7.15 3.99 6.39
N ILE A 105 -6.32 3.62 5.42
CA ILE A 105 -4.87 3.80 5.46
C ILE A 105 -4.48 4.87 4.43
N GLU A 106 -3.83 5.94 4.89
CA GLU A 106 -3.38 7.06 4.06
C GLU A 106 -1.85 7.01 3.91
N ALA A 107 -1.36 7.05 2.67
CA ALA A 107 0.06 7.08 2.32
C ALA A 107 0.43 8.44 1.72
N LEU A 108 1.72 8.80 1.81
CA LEU A 108 2.25 10.04 1.22
C LEU A 108 3.24 9.72 0.10
N MET A 109 3.02 10.30 -1.08
CA MET A 109 3.88 10.09 -2.24
C MET A 109 5.02 11.12 -2.28
N GLN A 110 6.07 10.81 -3.05
CA GLN A 110 7.26 11.66 -3.18
C GLN A 110 6.95 13.07 -3.72
N ASP A 111 5.84 13.27 -4.43
CA ASP A 111 5.37 14.58 -4.91
C ASP A 111 4.53 15.35 -3.87
N GLY A 112 4.49 14.89 -2.62
CA GLY A 112 3.82 15.56 -1.51
C GLY A 112 2.29 15.39 -1.48
N LYS A 113 1.72 14.56 -2.35
CA LYS A 113 0.27 14.28 -2.36
C LYS A 113 -0.07 12.99 -1.61
N ALA A 114 -1.22 13.00 -0.96
CA ALA A 114 -1.75 11.84 -0.23
C ALA A 114 -2.53 10.89 -1.13
N ILE A 115 -2.52 9.61 -0.76
CA ILE A 115 -3.28 8.54 -1.39
C ILE A 115 -3.94 7.69 -0.32
N GLN A 116 -5.25 7.45 -0.47
CA GLN A 116 -5.92 6.39 0.25
C GLN A 116 -5.52 5.04 -0.34
N ALA A 117 -4.73 4.28 0.39
CA ALA A 117 -4.18 2.99 -0.03
C ALA A 117 -5.17 1.83 0.19
N GLY A 118 -6.13 1.99 1.10
CA GLY A 118 -7.15 0.99 1.42
C GLY A 118 -8.27 1.55 2.28
N THR A 119 -9.40 0.85 2.32
CA THR A 119 -10.60 1.26 3.05
C THR A 119 -11.29 0.09 3.71
N SER A 120 -11.80 0.30 4.92
CA SER A 120 -12.63 -0.67 5.63
C SER A 120 -13.79 0.05 6.29
N HIS A 121 -15.00 -0.45 6.09
CA HIS A 121 -16.24 0.22 6.44
C HIS A 121 -17.00 -0.59 7.48
N PHE A 122 -17.35 0.06 8.59
CA PHE A 122 -18.44 -0.39 9.44
C PHE A 122 -19.74 0.20 8.89
N LEU A 123 -20.54 -0.64 8.24
CA LEU A 123 -21.77 -0.24 7.56
C LEU A 123 -22.97 -0.13 8.52
N GLY A 124 -22.81 -0.62 9.76
CA GLY A 124 -23.91 -0.73 10.72
C GLY A 124 -25.02 -1.63 10.17
N GLN A 125 -26.26 -1.18 10.26
CA GLN A 125 -27.42 -1.89 9.73
C GLN A 125 -28.02 -1.23 8.47
N ASN A 126 -27.35 -0.24 7.88
CA ASN A 126 -27.90 0.56 6.78
C ASN A 126 -28.26 -0.32 5.57
N PHE A 127 -27.33 -1.16 5.13
CA PHE A 127 -27.55 -2.11 4.03
C PHE A 127 -28.52 -3.23 4.42
N ALA A 128 -28.38 -3.77 5.63
CA ALA A 128 -29.30 -4.80 6.12
C ALA A 128 -30.76 -4.33 6.11
N LYS A 129 -31.03 -3.08 6.50
CA LYS A 129 -32.36 -2.48 6.44
C LYS A 129 -32.83 -2.25 5.00
N ALA A 130 -31.97 -1.70 4.15
CA ALA A 130 -32.30 -1.42 2.75
C ALA A 130 -32.64 -2.67 1.94
N PHE A 131 -31.99 -3.81 2.24
CA PHE A 131 -32.19 -5.09 1.55
C PHE A 131 -33.01 -6.10 2.36
N GLU A 132 -33.52 -5.71 3.53
CA GLU A 132 -34.30 -6.56 4.44
C GLU A 132 -33.58 -7.86 4.85
N VAL A 133 -32.27 -7.77 5.13
CA VAL A 133 -31.46 -8.89 5.60
C VAL A 133 -31.58 -9.01 7.11
N THR A 134 -32.36 -9.99 7.55
CA THR A 134 -32.66 -10.27 8.96
C THR A 134 -32.29 -11.70 9.33
N PHE A 135 -32.18 -11.96 10.62
CA PHE A 135 -31.94 -13.30 11.17
C PHE A 135 -32.74 -13.50 12.46
N THR A 136 -33.10 -14.76 12.75
CA THR A 136 -33.66 -15.15 14.04
C THR A 136 -32.53 -15.34 15.06
N THR A 137 -32.60 -14.66 16.20
CA THR A 137 -31.65 -14.75 17.33
C THR A 137 -31.83 -16.04 18.14
N ASN A 138 -30.95 -16.29 19.11
CA ASN A 138 -31.09 -17.39 20.06
C ASN A 138 -32.36 -17.26 20.93
N GLU A 139 -32.82 -16.03 21.13
CA GLU A 139 -33.97 -15.66 21.92
C GLU A 139 -35.29 -15.70 21.11
N ASN A 140 -35.23 -16.18 19.86
CA ASN A 140 -36.35 -16.20 18.91
C ASN A 140 -36.89 -14.80 18.55
N SER A 141 -36.09 -13.74 18.69
CA SER A 141 -36.38 -12.42 18.11
C SER A 141 -35.85 -12.33 16.67
N ILE A 142 -36.39 -11.40 15.88
CA ILE A 142 -35.90 -11.10 14.53
C ILE A 142 -35.11 -9.80 14.60
N GLU A 143 -33.86 -9.83 14.13
CA GLU A 143 -32.97 -8.67 14.10
C GLU A 143 -32.32 -8.48 12.74
N TYR A 144 -31.86 -7.26 12.45
CA TYR A 144 -31.06 -6.97 11.26
C TYR A 144 -29.58 -7.28 11.52
N VAL A 145 -28.92 -7.86 10.53
CA VAL A 145 -27.47 -8.14 10.61
C VAL A 145 -26.65 -6.85 10.66
N TRP A 146 -25.47 -6.95 11.27
CA TRP A 146 -24.46 -5.90 11.30
C TRP A 146 -23.44 -6.12 10.19
N ALA A 147 -23.15 -5.07 9.43
CA ALA A 147 -22.50 -5.18 8.13
C ALA A 147 -21.11 -4.54 8.12
N THR A 148 -20.18 -5.15 7.37
CA THR A 148 -18.92 -4.51 6.97
C THR A 148 -18.65 -4.68 5.49
N SER A 149 -17.86 -3.78 4.92
CA SER A 149 -17.25 -3.96 3.62
C SER A 149 -15.87 -3.33 3.58
N TRP A 150 -14.95 -3.88 2.80
CA TRP A 150 -13.56 -3.45 2.75
C TRP A 150 -12.98 -3.74 1.36
N GLY A 151 -12.05 -2.90 0.92
CA GLY A 151 -11.45 -3.09 -0.39
C GLY A 151 -10.11 -2.38 -0.61
N VAL A 152 -9.31 -3.00 -1.47
CA VAL A 152 -8.08 -2.46 -2.05
C VAL A 152 -8.04 -2.79 -3.54
N SER A 153 -7.38 -1.95 -4.33
CA SER A 153 -7.28 -2.13 -5.78
C SER A 153 -5.84 -2.07 -6.27
N THR A 154 -5.68 -2.25 -7.58
CA THR A 154 -4.39 -2.03 -8.28
C THR A 154 -3.82 -0.62 -8.12
N ARG A 155 -4.57 0.33 -7.52
CA ARG A 155 -4.01 1.58 -7.00
C ARG A 155 -2.78 1.37 -6.12
N LEU A 156 -2.70 0.27 -5.37
CA LEU A 156 -1.53 -0.08 -4.57
C LEU A 156 -0.26 -0.19 -5.43
N VAL A 157 -0.36 -0.66 -6.67
CA VAL A 157 0.78 -0.72 -7.61
C VAL A 157 1.28 0.68 -7.95
N GLY A 158 0.37 1.60 -8.31
CA GLY A 158 0.74 3.00 -8.57
C GLY A 158 1.32 3.68 -7.33
N THR A 159 0.76 3.38 -6.17
CA THR A 159 1.22 3.90 -4.86
C THR A 159 2.65 3.43 -4.57
N LEU A 160 2.96 2.15 -4.80
CA LEU A 160 4.31 1.60 -4.67
C LEU A 160 5.32 2.33 -5.57
N ILE A 161 4.95 2.50 -6.85
CA ILE A 161 5.80 3.12 -7.85
C ILE A 161 6.15 4.55 -7.42
N MET A 162 5.15 5.34 -7.03
CA MET A 162 5.36 6.73 -6.64
C MET A 162 6.06 6.90 -5.29
N ALA A 163 5.97 5.91 -4.40
CA ALA A 163 6.64 5.95 -3.11
C ALA A 163 8.15 5.64 -3.21
N HIS A 164 8.55 4.73 -4.12
CA HIS A 164 9.91 4.18 -4.10
C HIS A 164 10.77 4.50 -5.32
N SER A 165 10.17 4.71 -6.50
CA SER A 165 10.93 4.88 -7.74
C SER A 165 11.79 6.14 -7.73
N ASP A 166 12.87 6.14 -8.51
CA ASP A 166 13.78 7.28 -8.66
C ASP A 166 13.99 7.61 -10.16
N ASP A 167 14.91 8.53 -10.46
CA ASP A 167 15.22 8.96 -11.82
C ASP A 167 15.77 7.83 -12.72
N LYS A 168 16.22 6.72 -12.14
CA LYS A 168 16.71 5.55 -12.88
C LYS A 168 15.63 4.51 -13.13
N GLY A 169 14.46 4.63 -12.52
CA GLY A 169 13.32 3.75 -12.75
C GLY A 169 12.72 3.19 -11.47
N LEU A 170 12.15 1.99 -11.59
CA LEU A 170 11.48 1.33 -10.47
C LEU A 170 12.47 0.99 -9.36
N ILE A 171 11.97 1.00 -8.12
CA ILE A 171 12.60 0.37 -6.97
C ILE A 171 11.53 -0.50 -6.32
N LEU A 172 11.70 -1.82 -6.37
CA LEU A 172 10.71 -2.77 -5.87
C LEU A 172 11.17 -3.35 -4.52
N PRO A 173 10.30 -3.39 -3.50
CA PRO A 173 10.59 -4.11 -2.27
C PRO A 173 10.77 -5.62 -2.55
N PRO A 174 11.82 -6.26 -1.99
CA PRO A 174 12.12 -7.66 -2.23
C PRO A 174 10.95 -8.63 -2.03
N LYS A 175 10.06 -8.40 -1.06
CA LYS A 175 8.93 -9.31 -0.79
C LYS A 175 7.86 -9.37 -1.89
N ILE A 176 7.82 -8.37 -2.77
CA ILE A 176 6.82 -8.27 -3.85
C ILE A 176 7.46 -8.13 -5.24
N ALA A 177 8.78 -8.09 -5.33
CA ALA A 177 9.50 -8.05 -6.59
C ALA A 177 9.30 -9.38 -7.35
N PRO A 178 8.80 -9.35 -8.61
CA PRO A 178 8.64 -10.58 -9.42
C PRO A 178 9.96 -11.33 -9.66
N THR A 179 11.07 -10.60 -9.64
CA THR A 179 12.43 -11.13 -9.66
C THR A 179 13.22 -10.35 -8.63
N GLN A 180 13.74 -11.04 -7.62
CA GLN A 180 14.52 -10.46 -6.53
C GLN A 180 15.99 -10.29 -6.91
N VAL A 181 16.53 -11.28 -7.64
CA VAL A 181 17.94 -11.32 -8.02
C VAL A 181 18.09 -11.53 -9.53
N VAL A 182 18.97 -10.76 -10.16
CA VAL A 182 19.41 -11.03 -11.53
C VAL A 182 20.90 -11.32 -11.58
N ILE A 183 21.28 -12.44 -12.22
CA ILE A 183 22.68 -12.84 -12.43
C ILE A 183 23.06 -12.50 -13.86
N ILE A 184 24.17 -11.78 -14.03
CA ILE A 184 24.64 -11.31 -15.33
C ILE A 184 26.10 -11.72 -15.52
N PRO A 185 26.39 -12.56 -16.54
CA PRO A 185 27.74 -12.97 -16.86
C PRO A 185 28.49 -11.85 -17.58
N ILE A 186 29.77 -11.68 -17.26
CA ILE A 186 30.67 -10.71 -17.89
C ILE A 186 31.81 -11.50 -18.52
N TYR A 187 31.86 -11.58 -19.85
CA TYR A 187 32.80 -12.43 -20.58
C TYR A 187 33.28 -11.77 -21.88
N LYS A 188 34.38 -12.27 -22.44
CA LYS A 188 34.93 -11.81 -23.72
C LYS A 188 34.87 -12.87 -24.82
N ASN A 189 34.75 -14.15 -24.46
CA ASN A 189 34.71 -15.28 -25.38
C ASN A 189 33.81 -16.41 -24.83
N GLU A 190 33.51 -17.40 -25.67
CA GLU A 190 32.61 -18.52 -25.34
C GLU A 190 33.14 -19.43 -24.24
N GLU A 191 34.46 -19.61 -24.14
CA GLU A 191 35.09 -20.43 -23.11
C GLU A 191 34.87 -19.85 -21.70
N GLN A 192 35.04 -18.53 -21.55
CA GLN A 192 34.73 -17.82 -20.32
C GLN A 192 33.24 -17.90 -20.00
N LEU A 193 32.38 -17.70 -20.99
CA LEU A 193 30.93 -17.80 -20.80
C LEU A 193 30.53 -19.19 -20.31
N THR A 194 31.10 -20.25 -20.88
CA THR A 194 30.81 -21.63 -20.49
C THR A 194 31.17 -21.87 -19.02
N SER A 195 32.35 -21.43 -18.59
CA SER A 195 32.78 -21.54 -17.20
C SER A 195 31.88 -20.74 -16.23
N ILE A 196 31.44 -19.55 -16.65
CA ILE A 196 30.53 -18.72 -15.87
C ILE A 196 29.13 -19.33 -15.80
N ASN A 197 28.63 -19.91 -16.90
CA ASN A 197 27.31 -20.53 -16.98
C ASN A 197 27.14 -21.61 -15.90
N GLU A 198 28.12 -22.50 -15.75
CA GLU A 198 28.07 -23.57 -14.76
C GLU A 198 27.93 -23.00 -13.34
N LYS A 199 28.73 -22.00 -13.00
CA LYS A 199 28.71 -21.37 -11.68
C LYS A 199 27.44 -20.55 -11.44
N ALA A 200 26.99 -19.80 -12.44
CA ALA A 200 25.77 -19.00 -12.37
C ALA A 200 24.52 -19.86 -12.19
N VAL A 201 24.45 -21.01 -12.88
CA VAL A 201 23.36 -21.99 -12.71
C VAL A 201 23.39 -22.60 -11.30
N ALA A 202 24.58 -22.91 -10.77
CA ALA A 202 24.71 -23.40 -9.40
C ALA A 202 24.20 -22.37 -8.36
N ILE A 203 24.65 -21.11 -8.47
CA ILE A 203 24.19 -20.01 -7.59
C ILE A 203 22.68 -19.81 -7.72
N LYS A 204 22.15 -19.80 -8.94
CA LYS A 204 20.71 -19.68 -9.19
C LYS A 204 19.93 -20.78 -8.47
N ASN A 205 20.36 -22.03 -8.58
CA ASN A 205 19.67 -23.16 -7.97
C ASN A 205 19.72 -23.09 -6.44
N GLU A 206 20.86 -22.69 -5.86
CA GLU A 206 21.00 -22.49 -4.42
C GLU A 206 20.04 -21.41 -3.89
N LEU A 207 19.93 -20.28 -4.61
CA LEU A 207 19.01 -19.20 -4.26
C LEU A 207 17.55 -19.62 -4.40
N LEU A 208 17.19 -20.36 -5.46
CA LEU A 208 15.83 -20.89 -5.64
C LEU A 208 15.44 -21.84 -4.50
N LEU A 209 16.36 -22.67 -4.01
CA LEU A 209 16.13 -23.54 -2.84
C LEU A 209 15.84 -22.75 -1.55
N ARG A 210 16.29 -21.49 -1.47
CA ARG A 210 15.99 -20.56 -0.38
C ARG A 210 14.72 -19.74 -0.61
N GLY A 211 13.97 -20.01 -1.68
CA GLY A 211 12.74 -19.31 -2.03
C GLY A 211 12.96 -17.97 -2.72
N ILE A 212 14.19 -17.67 -3.16
CA ILE A 212 14.53 -16.40 -3.82
C ILE A 212 14.25 -16.51 -5.31
N THR A 213 13.52 -15.54 -5.88
CA THR A 213 13.24 -15.50 -7.32
C THR A 213 14.44 -14.95 -8.09
N VAL A 214 15.01 -15.78 -8.97
CA VAL A 214 16.27 -15.45 -9.68
C VAL A 214 16.14 -15.56 -11.19
N LYS A 215 16.56 -14.52 -11.90
CA LYS A 215 16.80 -14.54 -13.34
C LYS A 215 18.29 -14.68 -13.62
N TYR A 216 18.68 -15.65 -14.45
CA TYR A 216 20.00 -15.66 -15.08
C TYR A 216 19.85 -15.12 -16.50
N ASP A 217 20.56 -14.03 -16.82
CA ASP A 217 20.52 -13.43 -18.15
C ASP A 217 21.83 -13.67 -18.90
N ASN A 218 21.86 -14.75 -19.67
CA ASN A 218 22.93 -15.08 -20.60
C ASN A 218 22.62 -14.69 -22.07
N ASP A 219 21.69 -13.75 -22.32
CA ASP A 219 21.42 -13.30 -23.69
C ASP A 219 22.66 -12.63 -24.29
N GLU A 220 23.24 -13.25 -25.32
CA GLU A 220 24.47 -12.77 -25.95
C GLU A 220 24.25 -11.54 -26.85
N LYS A 221 22.99 -11.21 -27.19
CA LYS A 221 22.65 -10.08 -28.06
C LYS A 221 22.89 -8.73 -27.38
N GLN A 222 22.94 -8.70 -26.05
CA GLN A 222 23.02 -7.47 -25.28
C GLN A 222 24.30 -7.42 -24.46
N THR A 223 24.92 -6.24 -24.43
CA THR A 223 26.13 -6.03 -23.62
C THR A 223 25.77 -6.05 -22.12
N PRO A 224 26.72 -6.43 -21.23
CA PRO A 224 26.48 -6.39 -19.79
C PRO A 224 26.02 -5.02 -19.28
N GLY A 225 26.60 -3.93 -19.80
CA GLY A 225 26.20 -2.57 -19.43
C GLY A 225 24.76 -2.23 -19.81
N TRP A 226 24.26 -2.73 -20.94
CA TRP A 226 22.86 -2.57 -21.32
C TRP A 226 21.94 -3.33 -20.36
N LYS A 227 22.29 -4.58 -20.02
CA LYS A 227 21.54 -5.40 -19.06
C LYS A 227 21.50 -4.74 -17.68
N PHE A 228 22.61 -4.16 -17.25
CA PHE A 228 22.68 -3.43 -15.98
C PHE A 228 21.65 -2.30 -15.93
N ALA A 229 21.62 -1.45 -16.96
CA ALA A 229 20.65 -0.37 -17.06
C ALA A 229 19.20 -0.87 -17.17
N GLU A 230 18.95 -1.95 -17.92
CA GLU A 230 17.62 -2.55 -18.06
C GLU A 230 17.06 -3.03 -16.70
N TYR A 231 17.87 -3.75 -15.93
CA TYR A 231 17.43 -4.30 -14.66
C TYR A 231 17.39 -3.27 -13.53
N GLU A 232 18.23 -2.24 -13.61
CA GLU A 232 18.08 -1.04 -12.78
C GLU A 232 16.74 -0.34 -13.08
N LEU A 233 16.41 -0.12 -14.36
CA LEU A 233 15.14 0.48 -14.78
C LEU A 233 13.91 -0.33 -14.32
N LYS A 234 13.99 -1.66 -14.39
CA LYS A 234 12.94 -2.58 -13.93
C LYS A 234 12.84 -2.73 -12.41
N GLY A 235 13.81 -2.19 -11.67
CA GLY A 235 13.81 -2.20 -10.21
C GLY A 235 14.05 -3.55 -9.58
N ILE A 236 14.83 -4.43 -10.23
CA ILE A 236 15.24 -5.70 -9.60
C ILE A 236 16.11 -5.36 -8.38
N PRO A 237 15.76 -5.83 -7.16
CA PRO A 237 16.42 -5.40 -5.92
C PRO A 237 17.94 -5.62 -5.90
N LEU A 238 18.40 -6.77 -6.40
CA LEU A 238 19.80 -7.15 -6.34
C LEU A 238 20.29 -7.70 -7.68
N ARG A 239 21.47 -7.26 -8.10
CA ARG A 239 22.18 -7.80 -9.27
C ARG A 239 23.47 -8.49 -8.82
N ILE A 240 23.73 -9.67 -9.38
CA ILE A 240 25.00 -10.38 -9.27
C ILE A 240 25.74 -10.25 -10.59
N GLY A 241 26.92 -9.62 -10.57
CA GLY A 241 27.89 -9.67 -11.66
C GLY A 241 28.90 -10.79 -11.43
N ILE A 242 29.16 -11.59 -12.46
CA ILE A 242 30.16 -12.66 -12.40
C ILE A 242 30.99 -12.70 -13.69
N GLY A 243 32.30 -12.49 -13.56
CA GLY A 243 33.25 -12.61 -14.66
C GLY A 243 34.41 -13.58 -14.36
N PRO A 244 35.40 -13.69 -15.26
CA PRO A 244 36.54 -14.60 -15.09
C PRO A 244 37.37 -14.32 -13.83
N ARG A 245 37.59 -13.04 -13.50
CA ARG A 245 38.34 -12.63 -12.29
C ARG A 245 37.63 -13.04 -11.01
N ASP A 246 36.30 -12.99 -11.03
CA ASP A 246 35.44 -13.40 -9.92
C ASP A 246 35.49 -14.91 -9.71
N LEU A 247 35.50 -15.70 -10.80
CA LEU A 247 35.71 -17.15 -10.74
C LEU A 247 37.09 -17.51 -10.17
N GLU A 248 38.15 -16.86 -10.65
CA GLU A 248 39.52 -17.06 -10.14
C GLU A 248 39.63 -16.74 -8.65
N SER A 249 38.96 -15.68 -8.20
CA SER A 249 39.01 -15.20 -6.82
C SER A 249 37.94 -15.84 -5.90
N GLN A 250 37.06 -16.68 -6.46
CA GLN A 250 35.88 -17.24 -5.76
C GLN A 250 34.98 -16.16 -5.13
N THR A 251 34.76 -15.05 -5.84
CA THR A 251 33.94 -13.90 -5.42
C THR A 251 32.81 -13.60 -6.41
N VAL A 252 31.88 -12.72 -6.08
CA VAL A 252 30.92 -12.10 -7.02
C VAL A 252 30.78 -10.61 -6.71
N GLU A 253 30.39 -9.80 -7.70
CA GLU A 253 29.93 -8.43 -7.48
C GLU A 253 28.44 -8.44 -7.15
N LEU A 254 28.06 -7.87 -6.02
CA LEU A 254 26.67 -7.55 -5.68
C LEU A 254 26.44 -6.05 -5.91
N ALA A 255 25.37 -5.71 -6.62
CA ALA A 255 24.92 -4.33 -6.80
C ALA A 255 23.47 -4.19 -6.33
N ARG A 256 23.26 -3.30 -5.36
CA ARG A 256 21.94 -2.98 -4.79
C ARG A 256 21.22 -1.95 -5.64
N ARG A 257 19.91 -2.11 -5.80
CA ARG A 257 19.09 -1.16 -6.57
C ARG A 257 18.66 0.06 -5.76
N ASP A 258 18.40 -0.10 -4.47
CA ASP A 258 17.83 0.94 -3.62
C ASP A 258 18.80 2.11 -3.35
N ASP A 259 20.10 1.84 -3.27
CA ASP A 259 21.15 2.82 -2.96
C ASP A 259 22.32 2.84 -3.96
N LEU A 260 22.30 1.96 -4.98
CA LEU A 260 23.31 1.85 -6.04
C LEU A 260 24.70 1.45 -5.53
N THR A 261 24.81 0.96 -4.31
CA THR A 261 26.07 0.47 -3.76
C THR A 261 26.49 -0.84 -4.42
N LYS A 262 27.81 -1.04 -4.48
CA LYS A 262 28.42 -2.25 -5.02
C LYS A 262 29.39 -2.82 -4.02
N SER A 263 29.44 -4.14 -3.93
CA SER A 263 30.40 -4.85 -3.09
C SER A 263 30.87 -6.11 -3.78
N THR A 264 32.11 -6.52 -3.52
CA THR A 264 32.64 -7.81 -3.94
C THR A 264 32.64 -8.73 -2.72
N VAL A 265 31.97 -9.86 -2.82
CA VAL A 265 31.77 -10.79 -1.70
C VAL A 265 32.22 -12.20 -2.08
N PRO A 266 32.66 -13.04 -1.12
CA PRO A 266 32.94 -14.44 -1.38
C PRO A 266 31.71 -15.19 -1.88
N MET A 267 31.91 -16.18 -2.75
CA MET A 267 30.86 -17.12 -3.17
C MET A 267 30.46 -18.10 -2.07
N LYS A 268 31.30 -18.25 -1.04
CA LYS A 268 31.00 -19.08 0.12
C LYS A 268 29.84 -18.47 0.90
N ASP A 269 28.85 -19.29 1.24
CA ASP A 269 27.66 -18.90 2.02
C ASP A 269 26.82 -17.78 1.34
N LEU A 270 26.95 -17.65 0.01
CA LEU A 270 26.36 -16.55 -0.76
C LEU A 270 24.84 -16.50 -0.66
N ALA A 271 24.16 -17.65 -0.63
CA ALA A 271 22.70 -17.67 -0.55
C ALA A 271 22.16 -17.14 0.79
N GLU A 272 22.87 -17.38 1.90
CA GLU A 272 22.51 -16.82 3.20
C GLU A 272 22.77 -15.31 3.25
N LEU A 273 23.90 -14.87 2.70
CA LEU A 273 24.22 -13.45 2.57
C LEU A 273 23.15 -12.71 1.76
N ILE A 274 22.74 -13.25 0.61
CA ILE A 274 21.73 -12.64 -0.25
C ILE A 274 20.37 -12.59 0.44
N LEU A 275 19.98 -13.64 1.18
CA LEU A 275 18.74 -13.63 1.95
C LEU A 275 18.71 -12.46 2.94
N ASN A 276 19.78 -12.31 3.74
CA ASN A 276 19.91 -11.22 4.69
C ASN A 276 19.94 -9.85 4.01
N LEU A 277 20.58 -9.74 2.84
CA LEU A 277 20.66 -8.49 2.09
C LEU A 277 19.29 -8.08 1.52
N LEU A 278 18.46 -9.02 1.08
CA LEU A 278 17.09 -8.73 0.65
C LEU A 278 16.22 -8.25 1.82
N ASP A 279 16.39 -8.82 3.01
CA ASP A 279 15.70 -8.32 4.21
C ASP A 279 16.18 -6.91 4.60
N GLU A 280 17.49 -6.65 4.49
CA GLU A 280 18.06 -5.31 4.73
C GLU A 280 17.51 -4.28 3.73
N ILE A 281 17.41 -4.62 2.44
CA ILE A 281 16.81 -3.75 1.42
C ILE A 281 15.34 -3.46 1.76
N GLN A 282 14.57 -4.47 2.16
CA GLN A 282 13.16 -4.28 2.57
C GLN A 282 13.03 -3.27 3.72
N ILE A 283 13.87 -3.41 4.75
CA ILE A 283 13.90 -2.52 5.92
C ILE A 283 14.38 -1.11 5.54
N SER A 284 15.42 -1.01 4.72
CA SER A 284 15.97 0.24 4.20
C SER A 284 14.89 1.06 3.47
N LEU A 285 14.14 0.41 2.57
CA LEU A 285 13.06 1.04 1.82
C LEU A 285 11.95 1.56 2.75
N TYR A 286 11.54 0.78 3.74
CA TYR A 286 10.52 1.20 4.71
C TYR A 286 11.01 2.40 5.51
N ASN A 287 12.22 2.34 6.07
CA ASN A 287 12.78 3.41 6.89
C ASN A 287 12.96 4.71 6.10
N ARG A 288 13.39 4.61 4.83
CA ARG A 288 13.49 5.77 3.93
C ARG A 288 12.13 6.41 3.69
N ALA A 289 11.13 5.60 3.35
CA ALA A 289 9.76 6.10 3.14
C ALA A 289 9.15 6.66 4.44
N LEU A 290 9.46 6.06 5.60
CA LEU A 290 9.00 6.49 6.91
C LEU A 290 9.56 7.86 7.26
N ALA A 291 10.88 8.03 7.13
CA ALA A 291 11.55 9.32 7.34
C ALA A 291 11.01 10.39 6.38
N PHE A 292 10.76 10.04 5.12
CA PHE A 292 10.12 10.95 4.16
C PHE A 292 8.72 11.37 4.62
N ARG A 293 7.85 10.41 4.97
CA ARG A 293 6.50 10.70 5.46
C ARG A 293 6.55 11.62 6.67
N ASP A 294 7.32 11.26 7.69
CA ASP A 294 7.34 11.96 8.98
C ASP A 294 7.92 13.38 8.85
N SER A 295 8.96 13.58 8.04
CA SER A 295 9.48 14.92 7.73
C SER A 295 8.53 15.79 6.89
N ASN A 296 7.52 15.16 6.26
CA ASN A 296 6.48 15.81 5.48
C ASN A 296 5.10 15.81 6.16
N ILE A 297 5.04 15.60 7.48
CA ILE A 297 3.88 15.97 8.31
C ILE A 297 4.21 17.31 8.97
N THR A 298 3.46 18.35 8.61
CA THR A 298 3.69 19.70 9.14
C THR A 298 2.53 20.11 10.04
N ALA A 299 2.80 20.42 11.30
CA ALA A 299 1.82 20.99 12.21
C ALA A 299 1.68 22.51 11.97
N VAL A 300 0.44 23.00 11.90
CA VAL A 300 0.11 24.43 11.74
C VAL A 300 -0.94 24.86 12.76
N GLU A 301 -0.89 26.12 13.18
CA GLU A 301 -1.84 26.68 14.16
C GLU A 301 -2.80 27.70 13.54
N THR A 302 -2.49 28.20 12.33
CA THR A 302 -3.30 29.21 11.64
C THR A 302 -3.63 28.80 10.20
N TYR A 303 -4.68 29.40 9.63
CA TYR A 303 -5.06 29.15 8.24
C TYR A 303 -4.06 29.74 7.24
N GLU A 304 -3.36 30.81 7.61
CA GLU A 304 -2.28 31.39 6.82
C GLU A 304 -1.10 30.42 6.71
N GLU A 305 -0.67 29.82 7.82
CA GLU A 305 0.36 28.77 7.83
C GLU A 305 -0.09 27.56 7.02
N PHE A 306 -1.35 27.13 7.17
CA PHE A 306 -1.93 26.04 6.39
C PHE A 306 -1.76 26.26 4.88
N LYS A 307 -2.18 27.43 4.38
CA LYS A 307 -2.06 27.79 2.96
C LYS A 307 -0.60 27.85 2.51
N LYS A 308 0.28 28.44 3.33
CA LYS A 308 1.71 28.53 3.04
C LYS A 308 2.35 27.16 2.90
N VAL A 309 2.09 26.25 3.83
CA VAL A 309 2.62 24.88 3.77
C VAL A 309 2.11 24.15 2.54
N LEU A 310 0.83 24.32 2.19
CA LEU A 310 0.24 23.68 1.03
C LEU A 310 0.87 24.12 -0.29
N GLU A 311 1.25 25.39 -0.40
CA GLU A 311 1.86 25.98 -1.61
C GLU A 311 3.37 25.70 -1.70
N GLU A 312 4.10 25.84 -0.59
CA GLU A 312 5.57 25.81 -0.60
C GLU A 312 6.16 24.41 -0.39
N LYS A 313 5.48 23.54 0.37
CA LYS A 313 6.01 22.23 0.80
C LYS A 313 5.14 21.05 0.36
N GLY A 314 3.82 21.21 0.44
CA GLY A 314 2.89 20.09 0.33
C GLY A 314 2.98 19.13 1.51
N GLY A 315 2.70 17.85 1.28
CA GLY A 315 2.72 16.84 2.33
C GLY A 315 1.42 16.74 3.11
N PHE A 316 1.48 16.07 4.25
CA PHE A 316 0.41 16.09 5.24
C PHE A 316 0.50 17.36 6.08
N ILE A 317 -0.65 17.98 6.32
CA ILE A 317 -0.78 19.12 7.22
C ILE A 317 -1.62 18.67 8.41
N SER A 318 -1.00 18.61 9.59
CA SER A 318 -1.70 18.36 10.84
C SER A 318 -2.28 19.67 11.35
N ALA A 319 -3.59 19.75 11.55
CA ALA A 319 -4.26 20.98 11.99
C ALA A 319 -5.47 20.67 12.86
N HIS A 320 -5.78 21.58 13.78
CA HIS A 320 -7.03 21.53 14.53
C HIS A 320 -8.23 21.83 13.64
N TRP A 321 -9.31 21.07 13.84
CA TRP A 321 -10.57 21.20 13.12
C TRP A 321 -11.74 21.05 14.10
N ASP A 322 -12.81 21.83 13.88
CA ASP A 322 -13.97 21.92 14.78
C ASP A 322 -14.98 20.78 14.63
N GLY A 323 -14.77 19.87 13.68
CA GLY A 323 -15.69 18.75 13.44
C GLY A 323 -16.85 19.07 12.50
N THR A 324 -16.91 20.28 11.93
CA THR A 324 -18.06 20.71 11.13
C THR A 324 -17.85 20.53 9.63
N SER A 325 -18.90 20.03 8.96
CA SER A 325 -18.92 19.87 7.50
C SER A 325 -18.73 21.20 6.75
N GLU A 326 -19.18 22.32 7.34
CA GLU A 326 -19.10 23.64 6.74
C GLU A 326 -17.64 24.09 6.58
N THR A 327 -16.83 23.99 7.63
CA THR A 327 -15.41 24.39 7.57
C THR A 327 -14.59 23.46 6.68
N GLU A 328 -14.87 22.15 6.72
CA GLU A 328 -14.22 21.18 5.83
C GLU A 328 -14.47 21.50 4.35
N ASN A 329 -15.71 21.83 3.99
CA ASN A 329 -16.06 22.19 2.62
C ASN A 329 -15.43 23.52 2.19
N LYS A 330 -15.44 24.55 3.05
CA LYS A 330 -14.80 25.84 2.75
C LYS A 330 -13.29 25.70 2.52
N ILE A 331 -12.59 24.96 3.38
CA ILE A 331 -11.15 24.66 3.19
C ILE A 331 -10.93 23.96 1.84
N LYS A 332 -11.77 22.97 1.50
CA LYS A 332 -11.69 22.24 0.23
C LYS A 332 -11.92 23.14 -0.99
N GLU A 333 -12.90 24.03 -0.93
CA GLU A 333 -13.21 24.97 -2.02
C GLU A 333 -12.06 25.97 -2.24
N GLU A 334 -11.50 26.51 -1.15
CA GLU A 334 -10.45 27.53 -1.21
C GLU A 334 -9.07 26.95 -1.56
N THR A 335 -8.77 25.70 -1.16
CA THR A 335 -7.40 25.15 -1.23
C THR A 335 -7.27 23.85 -2.01
N LYS A 336 -8.39 23.19 -2.32
CA LYS A 336 -8.45 21.81 -2.87
C LYS A 336 -7.89 20.73 -1.94
N ALA A 337 -7.40 21.09 -0.75
CA ALA A 337 -7.01 20.12 0.26
C ALA A 337 -8.25 19.47 0.89
N THR A 338 -8.13 18.20 1.25
CA THR A 338 -9.19 17.44 1.93
C THR A 338 -8.65 16.85 3.22
N ILE A 339 -9.53 16.61 4.19
CA ILE A 339 -9.16 15.81 5.36
C ILE A 339 -8.94 14.37 4.88
N ARG A 340 -7.71 13.90 5.03
CA ARG A 340 -7.30 12.55 4.65
C ARG A 340 -7.77 11.56 5.68
N CYS A 341 -7.52 11.83 6.95
CA CYS A 341 -8.09 11.06 8.04
C CYS A 341 -7.99 11.83 9.36
N ILE A 342 -8.78 11.36 10.32
CA ILE A 342 -8.57 11.56 11.76
C ILE A 342 -7.73 10.35 12.22
N PRO A 343 -6.43 10.52 12.53
CA PRO A 343 -5.57 9.39 12.90
C PRO A 343 -6.08 8.69 14.16
N LEU A 344 -6.02 7.35 14.20
CA LEU A 344 -6.54 6.56 15.33
C LEU A 344 -5.81 6.86 16.65
N ASP A 345 -4.50 7.05 16.58
CA ASP A 345 -3.63 7.25 17.74
C ASP A 345 -3.22 8.72 17.91
N ASN A 346 -4.06 9.67 17.48
CA ASN A 346 -3.72 11.09 17.66
C ASN A 346 -3.80 11.50 19.15
N PRO A 347 -2.96 12.46 19.59
CA PRO A 347 -3.12 13.09 20.88
C PRO A 347 -4.44 13.87 20.97
N GLN A 348 -5.26 13.55 21.97
CA GLN A 348 -6.46 14.32 22.32
C GLN A 348 -6.05 15.63 23.00
N GLN A 349 -5.70 16.61 22.18
CA GLN A 349 -5.22 17.92 22.59
C GLN A 349 -6.29 18.98 22.29
N GLU A 350 -6.63 19.79 23.28
CA GLU A 350 -7.48 20.95 23.03
C GLU A 350 -6.74 22.00 22.22
N GLY A 351 -7.43 22.56 21.23
CA GLY A 351 -6.94 23.64 20.39
C GLY A 351 -8.10 24.40 19.75
N ARG A 352 -7.78 25.17 18.71
CA ARG A 352 -8.77 25.96 17.96
C ARG A 352 -8.72 25.57 16.50
N CYS A 353 -9.89 25.39 15.90
CA CYS A 353 -10.02 25.16 14.47
C CYS A 353 -9.28 26.24 13.69
N ILE A 354 -8.38 25.85 12.79
CA ILE A 354 -7.56 26.80 12.04
C ILE A 354 -8.40 27.76 11.20
N TYR A 355 -9.62 27.37 10.83
CA TYR A 355 -10.52 28.15 9.97
C TYR A 355 -11.53 28.99 10.76
N SER A 356 -12.29 28.38 11.67
CA SER A 356 -13.37 29.08 12.41
C SER A 356 -12.92 29.69 13.73
N GLY A 357 -11.79 29.26 14.31
CA GLY A 357 -11.36 29.64 15.65
C GLY A 357 -12.13 28.96 16.80
N GLU A 358 -13.14 28.14 16.47
CA GLU A 358 -13.94 27.36 17.41
C GLU A 358 -13.14 26.25 18.07
N LYS A 359 -13.66 25.71 19.18
CA LYS A 359 -12.96 24.66 19.95
C LYS A 359 -12.77 23.40 19.11
N SER A 360 -11.56 22.85 19.17
CA SER A 360 -11.18 21.56 18.59
C SER A 360 -10.57 20.67 19.67
N ASN A 361 -10.91 19.39 19.68
CA ASN A 361 -10.42 18.44 20.68
C ASN A 361 -9.23 17.60 20.19
N GLN A 362 -8.89 17.72 18.90
CA GLN A 362 -7.86 16.90 18.27
C GLN A 362 -7.43 17.47 16.90
N ARG A 363 -6.29 16.99 16.39
CA ARG A 363 -5.78 17.38 15.08
C ARG A 363 -6.15 16.34 14.02
N VAL A 364 -6.49 16.80 12.83
CA VAL A 364 -6.74 15.95 11.65
C VAL A 364 -5.63 16.16 10.63
N LEU A 365 -5.47 15.22 9.71
CA LEU A 365 -4.50 15.34 8.63
C LEU A 365 -5.19 15.80 7.34
N PHE A 366 -4.76 16.94 6.83
CA PHE A 366 -5.11 17.44 5.50
C PHE A 366 -4.01 17.11 4.50
N ALA A 367 -4.36 17.02 3.22
CA ALA A 367 -3.40 17.08 2.12
C ALA A 367 -4.14 17.36 0.80
N GLN A 368 -3.39 17.78 -0.22
CA GLN A 368 -3.81 17.53 -1.60
C GLN A 368 -3.71 16.02 -1.89
N ALA A 369 -4.68 15.49 -2.62
CA ALA A 369 -4.80 14.07 -2.90
C ALA A 369 -5.01 13.78 -4.38
N TYR A 370 -4.76 12.53 -4.76
CA TYR A 370 -4.86 12.02 -6.14
C TYR A 370 -6.28 11.71 -6.64
#